data_AF-A0A158BP62-F1
#
_entry.id   AF-A0A158BP62-F1
#
_cell.length_a   1.000
_cell.length_b   1.000
_cell.length_c   1.000
_cell.angle_alpha   90.00
_cell.angle_beta   90.00
_cell.angle_gamma   90.00
#
_symmetry.space_group_name_H-M   'P 1'
#
loop_
_entity.id
_entity.type
_entity.pdbx_description
1 polymer ?
#
loop_
_entity_poly.entity_id
_entity_poly.type
_entity_poly.pdbx_seq_one_letter_code
_entity_poly.pdbx_strand_id
1 'polypeptide(L)'
;MNNRAYETSPAQCSLWNRKQARLQPDSRRVLLAMSERMLGASLASLFELKGFPTQLAVDASSVRRMVEEWRPHVLFLDTRVGHCGNYALTRALREADDDASRLIIAMSGFLPEEPIAHLKEAGYDGHCRRPCPVWQMTDLLDEFFACHAVR
;
A
#
# COMPACT_ATOMS: atom_id res chain seq x y z
N MET A 1 -18.24 -1.51 -23.22
CA MET A 1 -17.01 -0.71 -23.33
C MET A 1 -17.05 0.36 -22.25
N ASN A 2 -16.54 0.08 -21.05
CA ASN A 2 -16.48 1.09 -19.98
C ASN A 2 -15.26 1.97 -20.23
N ASN A 3 -15.53 3.17 -20.72
CA ASN A 3 -14.56 4.24 -20.87
C ASN A 3 -14.12 4.67 -19.46
N ARG A 4 -13.01 4.10 -18.96
CA ARG A 4 -12.41 4.48 -17.67
C ARG A 4 -11.81 5.87 -17.83
N ALA A 5 -12.65 6.90 -17.72
CA ALA A 5 -12.35 8.31 -18.05
C ALA A 5 -11.36 9.03 -17.11
N TYR A 6 -10.55 8.28 -16.36
CA TYR A 6 -9.40 8.81 -15.64
C TYR A 6 -8.21 7.98 -16.08
N GLU A 7 -7.46 8.49 -17.05
CA GLU A 7 -6.15 7.94 -17.39
C GLU A 7 -5.35 7.76 -16.10
N THR A 8 -4.67 6.62 -15.98
CA THR A 8 -3.77 6.31 -14.89
C THR A 8 -2.64 7.34 -14.90
N SER A 9 -2.84 8.46 -14.22
CA SER A 9 -1.81 9.48 -14.13
C SER A 9 -0.73 8.98 -13.18
N PRO A 10 0.55 8.93 -13.60
CA PRO A 10 1.65 8.60 -12.71
C PRO A 10 1.77 9.60 -11.53
N ALA A 11 1.10 10.76 -11.60
CA ALA A 11 0.96 11.67 -10.47
C ALA A 11 0.06 11.14 -9.35
N GLN A 12 -0.90 10.26 -9.66
CA GLN A 12 -1.81 9.67 -8.67
C GLN A 12 -1.24 8.40 -8.07
N CYS A 13 -0.67 7.52 -8.89
CA CYS A 13 -0.13 6.25 -8.41
C CYS A 13 1.04 5.78 -9.27
N SER A 14 2.14 5.38 -8.63
CA SER A 14 3.32 4.88 -9.32
C SER A 14 4.15 3.96 -8.43
N LEU A 15 4.73 2.91 -9.02
CA LEU A 15 5.78 2.10 -8.43
C LEU A 15 7.10 2.41 -9.13
N TRP A 16 8.15 2.69 -8.36
CA TRP A 16 9.52 2.82 -8.86
C TRP A 16 10.36 1.57 -8.55
N ASN A 17 10.00 0.80 -7.52
CA ASN A 17 10.58 -0.51 -7.24
C ASN A 17 9.52 -1.59 -7.53
N ARG A 18 9.50 -2.08 -8.77
CA ARG A 18 8.58 -3.15 -9.15
C ARG A 18 9.10 -4.48 -8.61
N LYS A 19 8.31 -5.10 -7.76
CA LYS A 19 8.52 -6.43 -7.18
C LYS A 19 7.39 -7.35 -7.64
N GLN A 20 7.62 -8.65 -7.65
CA GLN A 20 6.60 -9.64 -7.97
C GLN A 20 6.67 -10.82 -7.01
N ALA A 21 5.51 -11.33 -6.59
CA ALA A 21 5.37 -12.49 -5.73
C ALA A 21 4.28 -13.42 -6.26
N ARG A 22 4.65 -14.63 -6.68
CA ARG A 22 3.67 -15.64 -7.12
C ARG A 22 3.16 -16.43 -5.92
N LEU A 23 2.02 -16.00 -5.39
CA LEU A 23 1.41 -16.59 -4.20
C LEU A 23 0.00 -17.11 -4.48
N GLN A 24 -0.40 -18.14 -3.74
CA GLN A 24 -1.79 -18.60 -3.71
C GLN A 24 -2.70 -17.48 -3.18
N PRO A 25 -3.95 -17.36 -3.67
CA PRO A 25 -4.87 -16.27 -3.30
C PRO A 25 -4.95 -16.00 -1.79
N ASP A 26 -5.14 -17.04 -0.97
CA ASP A 26 -5.27 -16.90 0.49
C ASP A 26 -4.00 -16.44 1.19
N SER A 27 -2.86 -16.52 0.51
CA SER A 27 -1.58 -16.01 1.01
C SER A 27 -1.30 -14.57 0.61
N ARG A 28 -2.12 -13.91 -0.22
CA ARG A 28 -1.90 -12.55 -0.73
C ARG A 28 -2.27 -11.46 0.28
N ARG A 29 -1.61 -11.51 1.44
CA ARG A 29 -1.86 -10.65 2.59
C ARG A 29 -1.49 -9.19 2.33
N VAL A 30 -2.46 -8.29 2.47
CA VAL A 30 -2.32 -6.84 2.32
C VAL A 30 -2.59 -6.16 3.66
N LEU A 31 -1.71 -5.26 4.09
CA LEU A 31 -1.92 -4.43 5.27
C LEU A 31 -2.23 -3.00 4.84
N LEU A 32 -3.38 -2.48 5.27
CA LEU A 32 -3.71 -1.07 5.21
C LEU A 32 -3.31 -0.42 6.53
N ALA A 33 -2.57 0.67 6.49
CA ALA A 33 -2.24 1.46 7.67
C ALA A 33 -2.80 2.87 7.53
N MET A 34 -3.91 3.14 8.23
CA MET A 34 -4.66 4.41 8.13
C MET A 34 -5.25 4.80 9.49
N SER A 35 -5.06 6.04 9.92
CA SER A 35 -5.61 6.56 11.18
C SER A 35 -7.15 6.63 11.17
N GLU A 36 -7.76 6.91 10.02
CA GLU A 36 -9.21 6.99 9.89
C GLU A 36 -9.84 5.60 9.77
N ARG A 37 -10.21 5.01 10.91
CA ARG A 37 -10.75 3.65 11.02
C ARG A 37 -11.86 3.32 10.02
N MET A 38 -12.84 4.21 9.86
CA MET A 38 -13.99 3.96 8.96
C MET A 38 -13.55 3.89 7.49
N LEU A 39 -12.69 4.81 7.05
CA LEU A 39 -12.16 4.81 5.68
C LEU A 39 -11.28 3.58 5.44
N GLY A 40 -10.40 3.26 6.39
CA GLY A 40 -9.54 2.09 6.32
C GLY A 40 -10.34 0.78 6.27
N ALA A 41 -11.40 0.66 7.07
CA ALA A 41 -12.25 -0.53 7.09
C ALA A 41 -13.01 -0.70 5.78
N SER A 42 -13.58 0.38 5.23
CA SER A 42 -14.24 0.32 3.92
C SER A 42 -13.28 -0.07 2.80
N LEU A 43 -12.06 0.46 2.78
CA LEU A 43 -11.05 0.09 1.79
C LEU A 43 -10.59 -1.36 1.94
N ALA A 44 -10.42 -1.84 3.19
CA ALA A 44 -10.08 -3.23 3.47
C ALA A 44 -11.14 -4.18 2.89
N SER A 45 -12.42 -3.92 3.14
CA SER A 45 -13.51 -4.72 2.59
C SER A 45 -13.53 -4.73 1.06
N LEU A 46 -13.19 -3.60 0.41
CA LEU A 46 -13.09 -3.54 -1.05
C LEU A 46 -11.94 -4.39 -1.59
N PHE A 47 -10.80 -4.46 -0.90
CA PHE A 47 -9.70 -5.34 -1.26
C PHE A 47 -10.02 -6.82 -1.03
N GLU A 48 -10.70 -7.14 0.07
CA GLU A 48 -11.17 -8.50 0.34
C GLU A 48 -12.16 -8.98 -0.73
N LEU A 49 -13.10 -8.13 -1.15
CA LEU A 49 -14.02 -8.41 -2.27
C LEU A 49 -13.29 -8.63 -3.61
N LYS A 50 -12.04 -8.18 -3.73
CA LYS A 50 -11.17 -8.39 -4.89
C LYS A 50 -10.22 -9.59 -4.73
N GLY A 51 -10.36 -10.35 -3.65
CA GLY A 51 -9.55 -11.55 -3.40
C GLY A 51 -8.20 -11.28 -2.75
N PHE A 52 -8.04 -10.13 -2.10
CA PHE A 52 -6.85 -9.80 -1.32
C PHE A 52 -7.19 -9.79 0.17
N PRO A 53 -6.81 -10.84 0.93
CA PRO A 53 -6.96 -10.84 2.39
C PRO A 53 -6.31 -9.59 2.98
N THR A 54 -7.11 -8.72 3.62
CA THR A 54 -6.67 -7.39 4.02
C THR A 54 -6.93 -7.13 5.49
N GLN A 55 -5.92 -6.65 6.22
CA GLN A 55 -6.10 -6.18 7.59
C GLN A 55 -5.83 -4.68 7.70
N LEU A 56 -6.41 -4.04 8.73
CA LEU A 56 -6.26 -2.62 9.02
C LEU A 56 -5.45 -2.41 10.31
N ALA A 57 -4.36 -1.66 10.20
CA ALA A 57 -3.66 -1.03 11.31
C ALA A 57 -4.03 0.45 11.39
N VAL A 58 -4.26 0.99 12.59
CA VAL A 58 -4.69 2.39 12.77
C VAL A 58 -3.62 3.29 13.37
N ASP A 59 -2.50 2.71 13.80
CA ASP A 59 -1.38 3.40 14.43
C ASP A 59 -0.06 2.67 14.18
N ALA A 60 1.07 3.32 14.49
CA ALA A 60 2.39 2.74 14.23
C ALA A 60 2.66 1.44 15.01
N SER A 61 2.12 1.31 16.22
CA SER A 61 2.26 0.10 17.04
C SER A 61 1.56 -1.11 16.41
N SER A 62 0.33 -0.93 15.95
CA SER A 62 -0.43 -1.97 15.26
C SER A 62 0.21 -2.34 13.93
N VAL A 63 0.78 -1.38 13.19
CA VAL A 63 1.56 -1.68 11.99
C VAL A 63 2.72 -2.61 12.30
N ARG A 64 3.56 -2.27 13.28
CA ARG A 64 4.73 -3.09 13.64
C ARG A 64 4.34 -4.50 14.05
N ARG A 65 3.36 -4.62 14.95
CA ARG A 65 2.85 -5.92 15.42
C ARG A 65 2.33 -6.77 14.27
N MET A 66 1.53 -6.21 13.36
CA MET A 66 0.96 -6.95 12.25
C MET A 66 1.99 -7.32 11.19
N VAL A 67 3.02 -6.49 11.00
CA VAL A 67 4.15 -6.84 10.13
C VAL A 67 4.89 -8.06 10.65
N GLU A 68 5.14 -8.11 11.96
CA GLU A 68 5.85 -9.22 12.61
C GLU A 68 5.00 -10.50 12.66
N GLU A 69 3.76 -10.41 13.15
CA GLU A 69 2.90 -11.57 13.41
C GLU A 69 2.22 -12.10 12.15
N TRP A 70 1.68 -11.21 11.31
CA TRP A 70 0.86 -11.58 10.15
C TRP A 70 1.64 -11.57 8.84
N ARG A 71 2.84 -10.97 8.81
CA ARG A 71 3.78 -10.99 7.67
C ARG A 71 3.10 -10.65 6.33
N PRO A 72 2.50 -9.46 6.17
CA PRO A 72 1.89 -9.01 4.92
C PRO A 72 2.95 -8.83 3.82
N HIS A 73 2.54 -9.05 2.57
CA HIS A 73 3.40 -8.91 1.39
C HIS A 73 3.32 -7.50 0.79
N VAL A 74 2.18 -6.84 0.94
CA VAL A 74 1.97 -5.46 0.50
C VAL A 74 1.46 -4.61 1.65
N LEU A 75 2.07 -3.45 1.86
CA LEU A 75 1.63 -2.44 2.81
C LEU A 75 1.22 -1.18 2.05
N PHE A 76 -0.01 -0.72 2.25
CA PHE A 76 -0.40 0.65 1.91
C PHE A 76 -0.39 1.48 3.20
N LEU A 77 0.62 2.34 3.33
CA LEU A 77 0.89 3.08 4.56
C LEU A 77 0.61 4.57 4.39
N ASP A 78 -0.42 5.07 5.10
CA ASP A 78 -0.67 6.51 5.24
C ASP A 78 0.55 7.17 5.88
N THR A 79 1.11 8.16 5.19
CA THR A 79 2.32 8.87 5.63
C THR A 79 2.13 9.67 6.90
N ARG A 80 0.87 9.84 7.35
CA ARG A 80 0.51 10.46 8.63
C ARG A 80 0.46 9.45 9.79
N VAL A 81 0.49 8.14 9.52
CA VAL A 81 0.57 7.11 10.57
C VAL A 81 1.99 7.05 11.12
N GLY A 82 2.14 7.28 12.43
CA GLY A 82 3.45 7.22 13.10
C GLY A 82 4.19 8.55 13.25
N HIS A 83 3.46 9.66 13.25
CA HIS A 83 3.91 11.06 13.29
C HIS A 83 4.28 11.59 11.89
N CYS A 84 3.60 12.67 11.50
CA CYS A 84 3.71 13.25 10.17
C CYS A 84 5.14 13.74 9.87
N GLY A 85 5.65 13.43 8.66
CA GLY A 85 6.75 14.16 8.03
C GLY A 85 8.18 13.64 8.27
N ASN A 86 8.39 12.66 9.15
CA ASN A 86 9.75 12.09 9.36
C ASN A 86 9.94 10.69 8.76
N TYR A 87 8.89 10.07 8.23
CA TYR A 87 8.89 8.71 7.65
C TYR A 87 9.57 7.63 8.53
N ALA A 88 9.67 7.86 9.83
CA ALA A 88 10.45 7.01 10.73
C ALA A 88 9.89 5.59 10.82
N LEU A 89 8.57 5.44 10.67
CA LEU A 89 7.93 4.13 10.62
C LEU A 89 8.43 3.31 9.43
N THR A 90 8.45 3.87 8.22
CA THR A 90 8.91 3.16 7.02
C THR A 90 10.38 2.81 7.10
N ARG A 91 11.23 3.73 7.57
CA ARG A 91 12.66 3.46 7.78
C ARG A 91 12.87 2.30 8.76
N ALA A 92 12.20 2.35 9.91
CA ALA A 92 12.31 1.29 10.91
C ALA A 92 11.74 -0.04 10.41
N LEU A 93 10.68 -0.02 9.60
CA LEU A 93 10.17 -1.23 8.95
C LEU A 93 11.21 -1.82 8.01
N ARG A 94 11.91 -1.00 7.21
CA ARG A 94 12.96 -1.46 6.30
C ARG A 94 14.21 -1.97 6.99
N GLU A 95 14.60 -1.36 8.11
CA GLU A 95 15.73 -1.82 8.93
C GLU A 95 15.44 -3.18 9.59
N ALA A 96 14.19 -3.41 9.99
CA ALA A 96 13.74 -4.67 10.59
C ALA A 96 13.21 -5.69 9.56
N ASP A 97 13.19 -5.36 8.27
CA ASP A 97 12.53 -6.20 7.27
C ASP A 97 13.41 -7.38 6.86
N ASP A 98 13.07 -8.57 7.35
CA ASP A 98 13.67 -9.82 6.86
C ASP A 98 13.14 -10.22 5.47
N ASP A 99 12.12 -9.53 4.95
CA ASP A 99 11.48 -9.81 3.66
C ASP A 99 11.74 -8.70 2.65
N ALA A 100 12.87 -8.79 1.95
CA ALA A 100 13.23 -7.87 0.86
C ALA A 100 12.18 -7.83 -0.28
N SER A 101 11.30 -8.84 -0.37
CA SER A 101 10.24 -8.90 -1.39
C SER A 101 8.99 -8.11 -1.03
N ARG A 102 8.85 -7.65 0.23
CA ARG A 102 7.71 -6.85 0.68
C ARG A 102 7.63 -5.52 -0.04
N LEU A 103 6.42 -5.23 -0.54
CA LEU A 103 6.08 -3.97 -1.20
C LEU A 103 5.52 -2.98 -0.17
N ILE A 104 6.11 -1.79 -0.04
CA ILE A 104 5.58 -0.72 0.84
C ILE A 104 5.23 0.50 0.01
N ILE A 105 3.95 0.87 -0.01
CA ILE A 105 3.37 1.92 -0.85
C ILE A 105 2.90 3.07 0.04
N ALA A 106 3.36 4.28 -0.24
CA ALA A 106 2.96 5.47 0.50
C ALA A 106 1.54 5.92 0.11
N MET A 107 0.64 6.04 1.09
CA MET A 107 -0.69 6.65 0.94
C MET A 107 -0.64 8.13 1.34
N SER A 108 -0.10 8.96 0.45
CA SER A 108 0.18 10.37 0.73
C SER A 108 -1.00 11.28 0.38
N GLY A 109 -1.10 12.43 1.04
CA GLY A 109 -2.10 13.47 0.68
C GLY A 109 -1.67 14.27 -0.54
N PHE A 110 -2.59 15.04 -1.13
CA PHE A 110 -2.27 15.98 -2.22
C PHE A 110 -1.68 17.31 -1.74
N LEU A 111 -1.93 17.74 -0.49
CA LEU A 111 -1.55 19.07 -0.02
C LEU A 111 -1.04 19.06 1.44
N PRO A 112 0.18 19.57 1.71
CA PRO A 112 1.24 19.78 0.71
C PRO A 112 1.62 18.45 0.04
N GLU A 113 1.97 18.50 -1.24
CA GLU A 113 2.42 17.30 -1.95
C GLU A 113 3.75 16.81 -1.36
N GLU A 114 3.79 15.56 -0.88
CA GLU A 114 5.02 14.99 -0.33
C GLU A 114 6.00 14.63 -1.46
N PRO A 115 7.22 15.19 -1.52
CA PRO A 115 8.13 14.94 -2.64
C PRO A 115 8.45 13.45 -2.82
N ILE A 116 8.37 12.95 -4.07
CA ILE A 116 8.70 11.56 -4.40
C ILE A 116 10.14 11.20 -3.97
N ALA A 117 11.07 12.15 -4.03
CA ALA A 117 12.45 11.96 -3.55
C ALA A 117 12.49 11.55 -2.06
N HIS A 118 11.73 12.22 -1.20
CA HIS A 118 11.68 11.89 0.23
C HIS A 118 11.02 10.52 0.48
N LEU A 119 9.99 10.16 -0.30
CA LEU A 119 9.36 8.84 -0.21
C LEU A 119 10.35 7.73 -0.62
N LYS A 120 11.14 7.95 -1.68
CA LYS A 120 12.20 7.03 -2.10
C LYS A 120 13.28 6.87 -1.01
N GLU A 121 13.78 7.98 -0.48
CA GLU A 121 14.79 8.00 0.60
C GLU A 121 14.29 7.34 1.89
N ALA A 122 12.98 7.41 2.15
CA ALA A 122 12.36 6.74 3.29
C ALA A 122 12.20 5.22 3.11
N GLY A 123 12.39 4.70 1.88
CA GLY A 123 12.31 3.27 1.58
C GLY A 123 10.94 2.79 1.08
N TYR A 124 10.05 3.69 0.65
CA TYR A 124 8.84 3.28 -0.08
C TYR A 124 9.22 2.72 -1.46
N ASP A 125 8.40 1.81 -1.99
CA ASP A 125 8.53 1.24 -3.34
C ASP A 125 7.66 1.96 -4.37
N GLY A 126 6.70 2.76 -3.89
CA GLY A 126 5.77 3.51 -4.70
C GLY A 126 4.86 4.38 -3.85
N HIS A 127 3.90 5.02 -4.51
CA HIS A 127 2.90 5.85 -3.85
C HIS A 127 1.52 5.77 -4.50
N CYS A 128 0.52 6.13 -3.70
CA CYS A 128 -0.86 6.43 -4.07
C CYS A 128 -1.22 7.78 -3.41
N ARG A 129 -1.40 8.84 -4.20
CA ARG A 129 -1.91 10.14 -3.71
C ARG A 129 -3.41 10.06 -3.48
N ARG A 130 -3.88 10.51 -2.32
CA ARG A 130 -5.31 10.52 -1.99
C ARG A 130 -5.99 11.82 -2.43
N PRO A 131 -7.14 11.77 -3.16
CA PRO A 131 -7.88 10.56 -3.53
C PRO A 131 -7.21 9.71 -4.61
N CYS A 132 -7.04 8.41 -4.31
CA CYS A 132 -6.60 7.38 -5.25
C CYS A 132 -7.79 6.43 -5.47
N PRO A 133 -8.24 6.21 -6.70
CA PRO A 133 -9.29 5.23 -6.97
C PRO A 133 -8.85 3.81 -6.58
N VAL A 134 -9.76 3.05 -5.99
CA VAL A 134 -9.50 1.67 -5.52
C VAL A 134 -9.03 0.76 -6.65
N TRP A 135 -9.56 0.95 -7.86
CA TRP A 135 -9.16 0.14 -9.02
C TRP A 135 -7.68 0.31 -9.38
N GLN A 136 -7.10 1.50 -9.20
CA GLN A 136 -5.66 1.70 -9.42
C GLN A 136 -4.84 0.93 -8.39
N MET A 137 -5.28 0.96 -7.13
CA MET A 137 -4.60 0.22 -6.05
C MET A 137 -4.70 -1.29 -6.26
N THR A 138 -5.83 -1.80 -6.75
CA THR A 138 -5.98 -3.23 -7.06
C THR A 138 -5.19 -3.64 -8.30
N ASP A 139 -5.05 -2.76 -9.30
CA ASP A 139 -4.18 -3.02 -10.46
C ASP A 139 -2.70 -3.20 -10.02
N LEU A 140 -2.24 -2.44 -9.00
CA LEU A 140 -0.91 -2.66 -8.41
C LEU A 140 -0.79 -4.01 -7.69
N LEU A 141 -1.84 -4.42 -6.98
CA LEU A 141 -1.89 -5.72 -6.31
C LEU A 141 -1.89 -6.87 -7.32
N ASP A 142 -2.63 -6.73 -8.41
CA ASP A 142 -2.63 -7.69 -9.51
C ASP A 142 -1.26 -7.79 -10.18
N GLU A 143 -0.60 -6.64 -10.45
CA GLU A 143 0.77 -6.60 -10.98
C GLU A 143 1.77 -7.28 -10.04
N PHE A 144 1.73 -6.95 -8.74
CA PHE A 144 2.64 -7.50 -7.74
C PHE A 144 2.42 -9.01 -7.54
N PHE A 145 1.17 -9.46 -7.39
CA PHE A 145 0.86 -10.87 -7.17
C PHE A 145 0.83 -11.70 -8.47
N ALA A 146 1.07 -11.06 -9.63
CA ALA A 146 0.94 -11.65 -10.96
C ALA A 146 -0.41 -12.36 -11.17
N CYS A 147 -1.48 -11.77 -10.62
CA CYS A 147 -2.84 -12.27 -10.79
C CYS A 147 -3.23 -12.06 -12.25
N HIS A 148 -3.42 -13.15 -12.99
CA HIS A 148 -4.06 -13.04 -14.29
C HIS A 148 -5.53 -12.74 -14.03
N ALA A 149 -5.96 -11.51 -14.30
CA ALA A 149 -7.37 -11.19 -14.34
C ALA A 149 -8.02 -12.08 -15.42
N VAL A 150 -8.87 -13.02 -15.01
CA VAL A 150 -9.91 -13.54 -15.90
C VAL A 150 -10.84 -12.34 -16.12
N ARG A 151 -10.65 -11.67 -17.26
CA ARG A 151 -11.41 -10.50 -17.68
C ARG A 151 -12.86 -10.85 -17.97
#